data_AF-A0A3R5U9A6-F1
#
_entry.id   AF-A0A3R5U9A6-F1
#
_cell.length_a   1.000
_cell.length_b   1.000
_cell.length_c   1.000
_cell.angle_alpha   90.00
_cell.angle_beta   90.00
_cell.angle_gamma   90.00
#
_symmetry.space_group_name_H-M   'P 1'
#
loop_
_entity.id
_entity.type
_entity.pdbx_description
1 polymer ?
#
loop_
_entity_poly.entity_id
_entity_poly.type
_entity_poly.pdbx_seq_one_letter_code
_entity_poly.pdbx_strand_id
1 'polypeptide(L)' 'MGLITLHDFDNWNSKAEIGYMFNKKYWEQNIMYEAGEKVIQYSFGVIGMHRIEALIHPENIASNRLSIKLGFNEEFSL' A
#
# COMPACT_ATOMS: atom_id res chain seq x y z
N MET A 1 2.60 13.31 -9.46
CA MET A 1 2.34 12.10 -10.27
C MET A 1 3.40 11.04 -9.99
N GLY A 2 3.00 9.78 -10.06
CA GLY A 2 3.76 8.60 -9.63
C GLY A 2 2.98 7.31 -9.89
N LEU A 3 3.29 6.26 -9.15
CA LEU A 3 2.82 4.89 -9.37
C LEU A 3 2.30 4.27 -8.07
N ILE A 4 1.28 3.41 -8.20
CA ILE A 4 0.86 2.46 -7.18
C ILE A 4 0.71 1.08 -7.83
N THR A 5 1.16 0.03 -7.16
CA THR A 5 1.19 -1.35 -7.70
C THR A 5 0.62 -2.34 -6.71
N LEU A 6 -0.06 -3.36 -7.24
CA LEU A 6 -0.26 -4.64 -6.57
C LEU A 6 0.62 -5.67 -7.27
N HIS A 7 1.38 -6.44 -6.50
CA HIS A 7 2.33 -7.43 -7.01
C HIS A 7 2.54 -8.54 -5.98
N ASP A 8 3.42 -9.50 -6.29
CA ASP A 8 3.71 -10.68 -5.47
C ASP A 8 2.44 -11.40 -4.96
N PHE A 9 1.59 -11.78 -5.90
CA PHE A 9 0.33 -12.45 -5.59
C PHE A 9 0.60 -13.89 -5.14
N ASP A 10 0.24 -14.18 -3.90
CA ASP A 10 0.15 -15.52 -3.34
C ASP A 10 -1.33 -15.90 -3.25
N ASN A 11 -1.79 -16.59 -4.29
CA ASN A 11 -3.19 -17.02 -4.39
C ASN A 11 -3.55 -18.12 -3.38
N TRP A 12 -2.57 -18.90 -2.88
CA TRP A 12 -2.84 -19.92 -1.87
C TRP A 12 -3.17 -19.27 -0.52
N ASN A 13 -2.45 -18.21 -0.17
CA ASN A 13 -2.69 -17.47 1.07
C ASN A 13 -3.62 -16.25 0.89
N SER A 14 -4.13 -16.03 -0.33
CA SER A 14 -4.96 -14.85 -0.69
C SER A 14 -4.29 -13.54 -0.29
N LYS A 15 -3.00 -13.41 -0.61
CA LYS A 15 -2.14 -12.29 -0.22
C LYS A 15 -1.56 -11.60 -1.46
N ALA A 16 -1.35 -10.30 -1.38
CA ALA A 16 -0.53 -9.55 -2.34
C ALA A 16 0.23 -8.43 -1.65
N GLU A 17 1.25 -7.89 -2.32
CA GLU A 17 2.02 -6.74 -1.86
C GLU A 17 1.61 -5.46 -2.59
N ILE A 18 1.48 -4.37 -1.83
CA ILE A 18 1.26 -3.02 -2.36
C ILE A 18 2.56 -2.22 -2.32
N GLY A 19 2.88 -1.58 -3.45
CA GLY A 19 4.00 -0.66 -3.58
C GLY A 19 3.54 0.71 -4.07
N TYR A 20 4.22 1.77 -3.67
CA TYR A 20 3.94 3.11 -4.18
C TYR A 20 5.19 3.99 -4.26
N MET A 21 5.22 4.83 -5.28
CA MET A 21 6.25 5.84 -5.50
C MET A 21 5.61 7.12 -5.99
N PHE A 22 5.92 8.26 -5.39
CA PHE A 22 5.27 9.51 -5.76
C PHE A 22 6.23 10.69 -5.75
N ASN A 23 6.18 11.50 -6.81
CA ASN A 23 7.01 12.69 -6.92
C ASN A 23 6.67 13.70 -5.82
N LYS A 24 7.72 14.14 -5.09
CA LYS A 24 7.64 15.10 -3.96
C LYS A 24 6.90 16.39 -4.28
N LYS A 25 6.95 16.86 -5.54
CA LYS A 25 6.24 18.07 -5.99
C LYS A 25 4.73 18.01 -5.74
N TYR A 26 4.16 16.81 -5.63
CA TYR A 26 2.72 16.59 -5.47
C TYR A 26 2.34 16.05 -4.10
N TRP A 27 3.26 16.05 -3.14
CA TRP A 27 2.98 15.63 -1.77
C TRP A 27 1.98 16.60 -1.11
N GLU A 28 1.41 16.16 0.03
CA GLU A 28 0.45 16.94 0.84
C GLU A 28 -0.89 17.28 0.17
N GLN A 29 -1.16 16.69 -1.01
CA GLN A 29 -2.42 16.84 -1.74
C GLN A 29 -3.36 15.63 -1.62
N ASN A 30 -3.07 14.68 -0.71
CA ASN A 30 -3.81 13.41 -0.52
C ASN A 30 -3.93 12.47 -1.74
N ILE A 31 -3.32 12.80 -2.90
CA ILE A 31 -3.45 12.01 -4.13
C ILE A 31 -3.08 10.53 -3.92
N MET A 32 -1.95 10.23 -3.28
CA MET A 32 -1.54 8.84 -3.06
C MET A 32 -2.41 8.13 -2.01
N TYR A 33 -3.00 8.86 -1.07
CA TYR A 33 -3.95 8.30 -0.12
C TYR A 33 -5.23 7.86 -0.84
N GLU A 34 -5.81 8.73 -1.68
CA GLU A 34 -7.00 8.41 -2.47
C GLU A 34 -6.76 7.23 -3.42
N ALA A 35 -5.61 7.22 -4.11
CA ALA A 35 -5.22 6.11 -4.97
C ALA A 35 -5.04 4.80 -4.18
N GLY A 36 -4.35 4.88 -3.03
CA GLY A 36 -4.15 3.74 -2.13
C GLY A 36 -5.46 3.14 -1.63
N GLU A 37 -6.38 3.97 -1.16
CA GLU A 37 -7.69 3.52 -0.67
C GLU A 37 -8.48 2.77 -1.76
N LYS A 38 -8.44 3.27 -3.01
CA LYS A 38 -9.11 2.62 -4.14
C LYS A 38 -8.46 1.30 -4.53
N VAL A 39 -7.12 1.22 -4.53
CA VAL A 39 -6.40 -0.02 -4.82
C VAL A 39 -6.68 -1.08 -3.74
N ILE A 40 -6.70 -0.68 -2.47
CA ILE A 40 -7.01 -1.57 -1.35
C ILE A 40 -8.45 -2.08 -1.43
N GLN A 41 -9.43 -1.18 -1.67
CA GLN A 41 -10.83 -1.55 -1.88
C GLN A 41 -11.00 -2.53 -3.05
N TYR A 42 -10.31 -2.28 -4.16
CA TYR A 42 -10.32 -3.17 -5.32
C TYR A 42 -9.73 -4.54 -5.00
N SER A 43 -8.61 -4.58 -4.26
CA SER A 43 -7.93 -5.83 -3.91
C SER A 43 -8.81 -6.74 -3.05
N PHE A 44 -9.45 -6.20 -2.01
CA PHE A 44 -10.34 -6.96 -1.15
C PHE A 44 -11.67 -7.29 -1.83
N GLY A 45 -12.27 -6.33 -2.54
CA GLY A 45 -13.63 -6.47 -3.08
C GLY A 45 -13.73 -7.20 -4.41
N VAL A 46 -12.79 -6.96 -5.33
CA VAL A 46 -12.86 -7.50 -6.71
C VAL A 46 -11.88 -8.64 -6.91
N ILE A 47 -10.63 -8.48 -6.47
CA ILE A 47 -9.62 -9.55 -6.61
C ILE A 47 -9.91 -10.68 -5.59
N GLY A 48 -10.47 -10.35 -4.43
CA GLY A 48 -10.76 -11.33 -3.38
C GLY A 48 -9.53 -11.70 -2.55
N MET A 49 -8.57 -10.79 -2.42
CA MET A 49 -7.47 -10.96 -1.46
C MET A 49 -8.02 -10.88 -0.03
N HIS A 50 -7.33 -11.50 0.93
CA HIS A 50 -7.64 -11.43 2.35
C HIS A 50 -6.59 -10.63 3.14
N ARG A 51 -5.38 -10.47 2.58
CA ARG A 51 -4.29 -9.72 3.19
C ARG A 51 -3.53 -8.92 2.13
N ILE A 52 -3.17 -7.69 2.47
CA ILE A 52 -2.26 -6.86 1.68
C ILE A 52 -1.11 -6.43 2.57
N GLU A 53 0.11 -6.57 2.06
CA GLU A 53 1.32 -6.20 2.77
C GLU A 53 2.00 -5.01 2.10
N ALA A 54 2.64 -4.17 2.90
CA ALA A 54 3.43 -3.06 2.41
C ALA A 54 4.83 -3.18 3.01
N LEU A 55 5.81 -3.59 2.21
CA LEU A 55 7.20 -3.66 2.63
C LEU A 55 7.84 -2.28 2.48
N ILE A 56 8.04 -1.61 3.62
CA ILE A 56 8.52 -0.23 3.68
C ILE A 56 9.81 -0.19 4.48
N HIS A 57 10.85 0.45 3.92
CA HIS A 57 12.08 0.67 4.65
C HIS A 57 11.80 1.54 5.90
N PRO A 58 12.30 1.20 7.11
CA PRO A 58 12.00 1.94 8.34
C PRO A 58 12.28 3.44 8.26
N GLU A 59 13.33 3.82 7.52
CA GLU A 59 13.72 5.22 7.32
C GLU A 59 12.81 6.00 6.35
N ASN A 60 11.91 5.32 5.63
CA ASN A 60 10.98 5.97 4.70
C ASN A 60 9.75 6.51 5.46
N ILE A 61 9.98 7.56 6.24
CA ILE A 61 8.98 8.21 7.10
C ILE A 61 7.70 8.57 6.34
N ALA A 62 7.83 9.04 5.09
CA ALA A 62 6.68 9.42 4.28
C ALA A 62 5.78 8.23 3.94
N SER A 63 6.38 7.09 3.58
CA SER A 63 5.63 5.87 3.25
C SER A 63 5.04 5.22 4.50
N ASN A 64 5.78 5.20 5.61
CA ASN A 64 5.26 4.71 6.90
C ASN A 64 4.05 5.53 7.38
N ARG A 65 4.07 6.86 7.24
CA ARG A 65 2.90 7.69 7.57
C ARG A 65 1.71 7.39 6.66
N LEU A 66 1.97 7.16 5.37
CA LEU A 66 0.92 6.84 4.41
C LEU A 66 0.31 5.46 4.68
N SER A 67 1.10 4.42 4.97
CA SER A 67 0.58 3.08 5.30
C SER A 67 -0.29 3.11 6.54
N ILE A 68 0.13 3.80 7.60
CA ILE A 68 -0.68 3.99 8.81
C ILE A 68 -2.00 4.69 8.47
N LYS A 69 -1.95 5.76 7.66
CA LYS A 69 -3.17 6.48 7.23
C LYS A 69 -4.11 5.59 6.41
N LEU A 70 -3.57 4.69 5.60
CA LEU A 70 -4.32 3.70 4.81
C LEU A 70 -4.86 2.53 5.66
N GLY A 71 -4.58 2.50 6.97
CA GLY A 71 -5.11 1.49 7.89
C GLY A 71 -4.26 0.23 8.00
N PHE A 72 -3.00 0.25 7.55
CA PHE A 72 -2.08 -0.86 7.78
C PHE A 72 -1.66 -0.91 9.25
N ASN A 73 -1.51 -2.13 9.76
CA ASN A 73 -0.88 -2.39 11.05
C ASN A 73 0.59 -2.74 10.81
N GLU A 74 1.48 -2.19 11.62
CA GLU A 74 2.90 -2.55 11.60
C GLU A 74 3.06 -3.96 12.16
N GLU A 75 3.58 -4.87 11.35
CA GLU A 75 3.95 -6.21 11.77
C GLU A 75 5.47 -6.34 11.72
N PHE A 76 6.09 -6.70 12.85
CA PHE A 76 7.50 -7.05 12.89
C PHE A 76 7.65 -8.54 12.57
N SER A 77 8.34 -8.87 11.48
CA SER A 77 8.83 -10.23 11.23
C SER A 77 10.27 -10.33 11.74
N LEU A 78 10.55 -11.37 12.54
CA LEU A 78 11.87 -11.70 13.10
C LEU A 78 12.86 -12.18 12.05
#